data_AF-A0A6V2FCH7-F1
#
_entry.id   AF-A0A6V2FCH7-F1
#
_cell.length_a   1.000
_cell.length_b   1.000
_cell.length_c   1.000
_cell.angle_alpha   90.00
_cell.angle_beta   90.00
_cell.angle_gamma   90.00
#
_symmetry.space_group_name_H-M   'P 1'
#
loop_
_entity.id
_entity.type
_entity.pdbx_description
1 polymer ?
#
loop_
_entity_poly.entity_id
_entity_poly.type
_entity_poly.pdbx_seq_one_letter_code
_entity_poly.pdbx_strand_id
1 'polypeptide(L)'
;MVEKLKELDESTLDDPNDHSEDEMQNTDDTTKEGGKRKRKFDFGFPMAILGALGGAAFNIFSISLTFITPFGRSSNYQKVGRIIRYLSAGITAVVVAPAIIGQSYLMHKGNNFRGTLNDIRDECNRFAIENDKLTESIDLLEDNVERLKDTHEALDNLAKTQGYNVNRLVDLCAEHKKIQNKMKKVLEAKAMQQLLNILLLSDTNGDFTFNEKETEKLMLRLRNCESLEIDEKELRKFIKKNNSVSLVMGLLRDMVHEQNSTFKSVTKKKKTIRPIKIACPKKFLSKERDNRNKKRARDIDRNKSIREGQAKDQEREILPSPSSPCVFVGTSFSDCFELNLCT
;
A
#
# COMPACT_ATOMS: atom_id res chain seq x y z
N MET A 1 -1.74 30.48 37.11
CA MET A 1 -1.59 29.96 35.72
C MET A 1 -1.41 28.43 35.66
N VAL A 2 -1.83 27.68 36.70
CA VAL A 2 -1.73 26.19 36.72
C VAL A 2 -3.13 25.54 36.85
N GLU A 3 -4.20 26.31 36.66
CA GLU A 3 -5.57 25.87 36.99
C GLU A 3 -6.52 25.85 35.78
N LYS A 4 -6.01 25.98 34.55
CA LYS A 4 -6.82 26.01 33.31
C LYS A 4 -6.62 24.80 32.37
N LEU A 5 -6.13 23.67 32.86
CA LEU A 5 -5.83 22.49 32.03
C LEU A 5 -6.53 21.19 32.48
N LYS A 6 -7.66 21.28 33.20
CA LYS A 6 -8.39 20.08 33.70
C LYS A 6 -9.78 19.85 33.08
N GLU A 7 -10.14 20.54 32.00
CA GLU A 7 -11.52 20.59 31.51
C GLU A 7 -11.71 20.14 30.05
N LEU A 8 -10.82 19.29 29.51
CA LEU A 8 -10.90 18.86 28.09
C LEU A 8 -10.81 17.35 27.84
N ASP A 9 -11.21 16.52 28.81
CA ASP A 9 -11.31 15.06 28.62
C ASP A 9 -12.72 14.56 29.02
N GLU A 10 -13.77 15.06 28.37
CA GLU A 10 -15.12 14.49 28.51
C GLU A 10 -16.05 14.91 27.36
N SER A 11 -15.93 14.26 26.18
CA SER A 11 -17.05 14.01 25.26
C SER A 11 -16.54 13.40 23.95
N THR A 12 -16.87 12.14 23.71
CA THR A 12 -17.35 11.52 22.44
C THR A 12 -17.00 10.03 22.47
N LEU A 13 -17.77 9.32 23.29
CA LEU A 13 -18.14 7.92 23.07
C LEU A 13 -19.29 7.97 22.07
N ASP A 14 -19.08 7.46 20.86
CA ASP A 14 -20.16 6.97 20.01
C ASP A 14 -19.71 5.61 19.47
N ASP A 15 -20.24 4.56 20.09
CA ASP A 15 -20.35 3.21 19.55
C ASP A 15 -21.41 3.23 18.44
N PRO A 16 -21.13 2.67 17.25
CA PRO A 16 -22.15 2.05 16.43
C PRO A 16 -22.04 0.54 16.59
N ASN A 17 -22.92 0.06 17.44
CA ASN A 17 -23.44 -1.29 17.51
C ASN A 17 -23.99 -1.76 16.14
N ASP A 18 -24.08 -3.09 16.01
CA ASP A 18 -24.97 -3.84 15.12
C ASP A 18 -24.83 -3.66 13.59
N HIS A 19 -24.34 -4.72 12.92
CA HIS A 19 -25.22 -5.46 12.02
C HIS A 19 -24.65 -6.85 11.64
N SER A 20 -25.37 -7.87 12.12
CA SER A 20 -25.75 -9.11 11.43
C SER A 20 -24.65 -9.92 10.72
N GLU A 21 -24.31 -11.02 11.40
CA GLU A 21 -24.07 -12.33 10.79
C GLU A 21 -25.18 -12.64 9.77
N ASP A 22 -24.88 -12.54 8.48
CA ASP A 22 -25.68 -13.16 7.43
C ASP A 22 -25.01 -14.46 6.99
N GLU A 23 -25.81 -15.51 7.10
CA GLU A 23 -25.58 -16.87 6.65
C GLU A 23 -25.00 -16.90 5.24
N MET A 24 -23.75 -17.36 5.11
CA MET A 24 -23.24 -17.86 3.84
C MET A 24 -23.95 -19.19 3.54
N GLN A 25 -25.11 -19.10 2.90
CA GLN A 25 -25.76 -20.26 2.29
C GLN A 25 -24.84 -20.84 1.21
N ASN A 26 -24.51 -22.11 1.39
CA ASN A 26 -24.00 -23.02 0.38
C ASN A 26 -24.75 -22.82 -0.94
N THR A 27 -24.15 -22.15 -1.91
CA THR A 27 -24.52 -22.34 -3.31
C THR A 27 -23.64 -23.45 -3.85
N ASP A 28 -24.27 -24.61 -4.00
CA ASP A 28 -23.73 -25.79 -4.68
C ASP A 28 -23.02 -25.41 -5.99
N ASP A 29 -21.72 -25.68 -6.02
CA ASP A 29 -20.89 -25.77 -7.23
C ASP A 29 -21.46 -26.88 -8.14
N THR A 30 -22.43 -26.52 -8.97
CA THR A 30 -22.75 -27.30 -10.16
C THR A 30 -21.81 -26.87 -11.28
N THR A 31 -20.61 -27.45 -11.28
CA THR A 31 -19.75 -27.58 -12.46
C THR A 31 -20.54 -28.19 -13.60
N LYS A 32 -21.18 -27.36 -14.43
CA LYS A 32 -21.68 -27.74 -15.74
C LYS A 32 -20.51 -27.73 -16.73
N GLU A 33 -20.21 -28.92 -17.21
CA GLU A 33 -19.23 -29.22 -18.23
C GLU A 33 -19.26 -28.22 -19.39
N GLY A 34 -18.08 -27.67 -19.70
CA GLY A 34 -17.83 -26.86 -20.88
C GLY A 34 -17.98 -27.68 -22.17
N GLY A 35 -19.21 -27.75 -22.67
CA GLY A 35 -19.51 -28.21 -24.02
C GLY A 35 -19.02 -27.19 -25.04
N LYS A 36 -17.84 -27.45 -25.64
CA LYS A 36 -17.29 -26.73 -26.80
C LYS A 36 -18.27 -26.81 -27.99
N ARG A 37 -19.25 -25.91 -28.07
CA ARG A 37 -20.05 -25.69 -29.28
C ARG A 37 -19.16 -25.00 -30.33
N LYS A 38 -18.60 -25.81 -31.24
CA LYS A 38 -18.01 -25.36 -32.50
C LYS A 38 -19.06 -24.53 -33.25
N ARG A 39 -18.92 -23.20 -33.25
CA ARG A 39 -19.67 -22.33 -34.17
C ARG A 39 -19.18 -22.66 -35.58
N LYS A 40 -19.97 -23.42 -36.33
CA LYS A 40 -19.79 -23.51 -37.79
C LYS A 40 -20.16 -22.14 -38.34
N PHE A 41 -19.18 -21.50 -38.94
CA PHE A 41 -19.32 -20.23 -39.63
C PHE A 41 -20.09 -20.53 -40.93
N ASP A 42 -21.41 -20.39 -40.90
CA ASP A 42 -22.25 -20.58 -42.09
C ASP A 42 -21.99 -19.45 -43.08
N PHE A 43 -21.10 -19.73 -44.03
CA PHE A 43 -20.68 -18.87 -45.14
C PHE A 43 -21.78 -18.73 -46.22
N GLY A 44 -23.06 -18.87 -45.85
CA GLY A 44 -24.19 -18.98 -46.78
C GLY A 44 -25.00 -17.69 -47.00
N PHE A 45 -24.82 -16.66 -46.17
CA PHE A 45 -25.76 -15.52 -46.16
C PHE A 45 -25.50 -14.37 -47.16
N PRO A 46 -24.31 -14.14 -47.77
CA PRO A 46 -24.16 -13.04 -48.72
C PRO A 46 -24.62 -13.36 -50.17
N MET A 47 -24.86 -14.62 -50.53
CA MET A 47 -25.26 -14.98 -51.90
C MET A 47 -26.75 -14.79 -52.20
N ALA A 48 -27.62 -14.79 -51.18
CA ALA A 48 -29.06 -14.61 -51.38
C ALA A 48 -29.45 -13.14 -51.67
N ILE A 49 -28.76 -12.18 -51.06
CA ILE A 49 -29.03 -10.75 -51.24
C ILE A 49 -28.53 -10.28 -52.63
N LEU A 50 -27.42 -10.86 -53.12
CA LEU A 50 -26.91 -10.61 -54.47
C LEU A 50 -27.84 -11.15 -55.58
N GLY A 51 -28.57 -12.24 -55.32
CA GLY A 51 -29.55 -12.79 -56.26
C GLY A 51 -30.82 -11.93 -56.43
N ALA A 52 -31.31 -11.33 -55.33
CA ALA A 52 -32.54 -10.54 -55.36
C ALA A 52 -32.37 -9.16 -56.00
N LEU A 53 -31.24 -8.47 -55.72
CA LEU A 53 -30.92 -7.18 -56.35
C LEU A 53 -30.51 -7.35 -57.82
N GLY A 54 -29.85 -8.46 -58.18
CA GLY A 54 -29.51 -8.78 -59.57
C GLY A 54 -30.73 -8.98 -60.47
N GLY A 55 -31.78 -9.65 -59.97
CA GLY A 55 -32.98 -9.95 -60.76
C GLY A 55 -33.85 -8.73 -61.09
N ALA A 56 -33.96 -7.77 -60.15
CA ALA A 56 -34.70 -6.53 -60.39
C ALA A 56 -33.97 -5.60 -61.36
N ALA A 57 -32.65 -5.47 -61.22
CA ALA A 57 -31.83 -4.64 -62.13
C ALA A 57 -31.85 -5.17 -63.58
N PHE A 58 -31.85 -6.49 -63.78
CA PHE A 58 -31.91 -7.08 -65.12
C PHE A 58 -33.26 -6.87 -65.82
N ASN A 59 -34.37 -6.88 -65.07
CA ASN A 59 -35.70 -6.60 -65.64
C ASN A 59 -35.89 -5.11 -65.97
N ILE A 60 -35.41 -4.20 -65.14
CA ILE A 60 -35.47 -2.75 -65.43
C ILE A 60 -34.59 -2.43 -66.64
N PHE A 61 -33.41 -3.06 -66.75
CA PHE A 61 -32.52 -2.87 -67.90
C PHE A 61 -33.11 -3.43 -69.20
N SER A 62 -33.76 -4.60 -69.18
CA SER A 62 -34.37 -5.20 -70.37
C SER A 62 -35.58 -4.41 -70.87
N ILE A 63 -36.43 -3.90 -69.96
CA ILE A 63 -37.58 -3.05 -70.31
C ILE A 63 -37.10 -1.72 -70.87
N SER A 64 -36.08 -1.11 -70.28
CA SER A 64 -35.51 0.17 -70.75
C SER A 64 -34.90 0.05 -72.14
N LEU A 65 -34.24 -1.07 -72.45
CA LEU A 65 -33.63 -1.30 -73.76
C LEU A 65 -34.67 -1.44 -74.88
N THR A 66 -35.89 -1.86 -74.57
CA THR A 66 -37.01 -1.90 -75.54
C THR A 66 -37.65 -0.54 -75.84
N PHE A 67 -37.50 0.47 -74.98
CA PHE A 67 -38.08 1.80 -75.21
C PHE A 67 -37.12 2.80 -75.87
N ILE A 68 -35.79 2.57 -75.81
CA ILE A 68 -34.78 3.55 -76.26
C ILE A 68 -34.35 3.35 -77.74
N THR A 69 -34.95 2.44 -78.51
CA THR A 69 -34.69 2.35 -79.96
C THR A 69 -35.78 3.06 -80.77
N PRO A 70 -35.61 4.35 -81.13
CA PRO A 70 -36.54 5.01 -82.03
C PRO A 70 -36.39 4.46 -83.45
N PHE A 71 -37.48 3.88 -83.95
CA PHE A 71 -37.97 4.12 -85.32
C PHE A 71 -36.94 4.08 -86.48
N GLY A 72 -36.37 2.89 -86.74
CA GLY A 72 -35.76 2.55 -88.02
C GLY A 72 -36.61 1.50 -88.75
N ARG A 73 -37.55 1.95 -89.59
CA ARG A 73 -38.58 1.15 -90.28
C ARG A 73 -37.97 0.25 -91.37
N SER A 74 -37.62 -1.00 -91.05
CA SER A 74 -37.43 -2.06 -92.05
C SER A 74 -38.26 -3.29 -91.67
N SER A 75 -39.14 -3.72 -92.59
CA SER A 75 -40.16 -4.76 -92.42
C SER A 75 -39.61 -6.09 -91.88
N ASN A 76 -38.37 -6.42 -92.23
CA ASN A 76 -37.74 -7.68 -91.83
C ASN A 76 -37.29 -7.68 -90.36
N TYR A 77 -36.99 -6.52 -89.78
CA TYR A 77 -36.54 -6.43 -88.37
C TYR A 77 -37.69 -6.52 -87.37
N GLN A 78 -38.93 -6.18 -87.76
CA GLN A 78 -40.09 -6.33 -86.87
C GLN A 78 -40.47 -7.79 -86.61
N LYS A 79 -40.20 -8.69 -87.56
CA LYS A 79 -40.45 -10.13 -87.38
C LYS A 79 -39.44 -10.74 -86.41
N VAL A 80 -38.16 -10.41 -86.56
CA VAL A 80 -37.09 -10.90 -85.67
C VAL A 80 -37.24 -10.34 -84.25
N GLY A 81 -37.61 -9.06 -84.11
CA GLY A 81 -37.81 -8.43 -82.81
C GLY A 81 -38.99 -8.96 -81.99
N ARG A 82 -40.01 -9.57 -82.62
CA ARG A 82 -41.08 -10.27 -81.89
C ARG A 82 -40.61 -11.60 -81.32
N ILE A 83 -39.88 -12.38 -82.11
CA ILE A 83 -39.37 -13.69 -81.70
C ILE A 83 -38.42 -13.57 -80.50
N ILE A 84 -37.52 -12.58 -80.53
CA ILE A 84 -36.56 -12.35 -79.44
C ILE A 84 -37.27 -11.95 -78.13
N ARG A 85 -38.36 -11.18 -78.20
CA ARG A 85 -39.15 -10.78 -77.02
C ARG A 85 -39.89 -11.96 -76.38
N TYR A 86 -40.46 -12.86 -77.16
CA TYR A 86 -41.13 -14.04 -76.60
C TYR A 86 -40.12 -15.03 -76.00
N LEU A 87 -38.95 -15.16 -76.60
CA LEU A 87 -37.85 -15.98 -76.05
C LEU A 87 -37.32 -15.40 -74.74
N SER A 88 -37.09 -14.09 -74.65
CA SER A 88 -36.56 -13.48 -73.42
C SER A 88 -37.58 -13.51 -72.27
N ALA A 89 -38.86 -13.27 -72.54
CA ALA A 89 -39.93 -13.34 -71.54
C ALA A 89 -40.17 -14.78 -71.06
N GLY A 90 -40.09 -15.77 -71.96
CA GLY A 90 -40.23 -17.18 -71.59
C GLY A 90 -39.12 -17.66 -70.67
N ILE A 91 -37.86 -17.32 -70.98
CA ILE A 91 -36.70 -17.75 -70.17
C ILE A 91 -36.73 -17.10 -68.78
N THR A 92 -37.12 -15.82 -68.68
CA THR A 92 -37.22 -15.13 -67.39
C THR A 92 -38.36 -15.70 -66.52
N ALA A 93 -39.53 -15.98 -67.09
CA ALA A 93 -40.64 -16.56 -66.33
C ALA A 93 -40.29 -17.95 -65.76
N VAL A 94 -39.60 -18.79 -66.54
CA VAL A 94 -39.24 -20.16 -66.12
C VAL A 94 -38.17 -20.16 -65.01
N VAL A 95 -37.25 -19.20 -64.99
CA VAL A 95 -36.20 -19.13 -63.96
C VAL A 95 -36.69 -18.43 -62.69
N VAL A 96 -37.47 -17.35 -62.83
CA VAL A 96 -37.87 -16.51 -61.69
C VAL A 96 -39.01 -17.14 -60.90
N ALA A 97 -39.99 -17.78 -61.56
CA ALA A 97 -41.13 -18.38 -60.88
C ALA A 97 -40.76 -19.45 -59.82
N PRO A 98 -39.90 -20.45 -60.10
CA PRO A 98 -39.52 -21.43 -59.09
C PRO A 98 -38.65 -20.83 -57.97
N ALA A 99 -37.88 -19.77 -58.24
CA ALA A 99 -37.10 -19.08 -57.21
C ALA A 99 -38.02 -18.39 -56.19
N ILE A 100 -39.07 -17.69 -56.66
CA ILE A 100 -40.04 -17.03 -55.78
C ILE A 100 -40.84 -18.06 -54.97
N ILE A 101 -41.27 -19.16 -55.61
CA ILE A 101 -42.00 -20.23 -54.92
C ILE A 101 -41.12 -20.88 -53.84
N GLY A 102 -39.85 -21.14 -54.12
CA GLY A 102 -38.90 -21.66 -53.14
C GLY A 102 -38.71 -20.74 -51.93
N GLN A 103 -38.61 -19.43 -52.14
CA GLN A 103 -38.50 -18.46 -51.06
C GLN A 103 -39.77 -18.36 -50.22
N SER A 104 -40.95 -18.38 -50.87
CA SER A 104 -42.24 -18.36 -50.16
C SER A 104 -42.44 -19.61 -49.30
N TYR A 105 -41.97 -20.78 -49.77
CA TYR A 105 -42.03 -22.02 -49.00
C TYR A 105 -41.10 -21.99 -47.78
N LEU A 106 -39.91 -21.40 -47.90
CA LEU A 106 -38.99 -21.21 -46.77
C LEU A 106 -39.57 -20.24 -45.72
N MET A 107 -40.25 -19.17 -46.14
CA MET A 107 -40.93 -18.26 -45.21
C MET A 107 -42.16 -18.89 -44.55
N HIS A 108 -42.92 -19.72 -45.27
CA HIS A 108 -44.09 -20.39 -44.71
C HIS A 108 -43.76 -21.55 -43.76
N LYS A 109 -42.59 -22.18 -43.94
CA LYS A 109 -42.04 -23.12 -42.94
C LYS A 109 -41.50 -22.40 -41.69
N GLY A 110 -41.55 -21.07 -41.68
CA GLY A 110 -41.19 -20.17 -40.59
C GLY A 110 -42.16 -20.15 -39.41
N ASN A 111 -42.54 -21.31 -38.87
CA ASN A 111 -42.91 -21.38 -37.43
C ASN A 111 -41.72 -21.00 -36.52
N ASN A 112 -40.53 -20.81 -37.11
CA ASN A 112 -39.33 -20.31 -36.49
C ASN A 112 -39.40 -18.85 -36.04
N PHE A 113 -40.33 -18.00 -36.50
CA PHE A 113 -40.36 -16.61 -36.02
C PHE A 113 -40.69 -16.52 -34.53
N ARG A 114 -41.56 -17.41 -34.03
CA ARG A 114 -41.83 -17.53 -32.59
C ARG A 114 -40.62 -18.07 -31.82
N GLY A 115 -39.87 -19.00 -32.43
CA GLY A 115 -38.60 -19.49 -31.89
C GLY A 115 -37.57 -18.37 -31.75
N THR A 116 -37.31 -17.64 -32.83
CA THR A 116 -36.38 -16.50 -32.84
C THR A 116 -36.82 -15.38 -31.91
N LEU A 117 -38.13 -15.12 -31.76
CA LEU A 117 -38.61 -14.13 -30.81
C LEU A 117 -38.37 -14.56 -29.36
N ASN A 118 -38.53 -15.85 -29.06
CA ASN A 118 -38.17 -16.39 -27.74
C ASN A 118 -36.66 -16.37 -27.52
N ASP A 119 -35.85 -16.74 -28.52
CA ASP A 119 -34.39 -16.65 -28.44
C ASP A 119 -33.92 -15.20 -28.17
N ILE A 120 -34.52 -14.20 -28.85
CA ILE A 120 -34.22 -12.78 -28.61
C ILE A 120 -34.64 -12.37 -27.19
N ARG A 121 -35.78 -12.83 -26.69
CA ARG A 121 -36.19 -12.56 -25.30
C ARG A 121 -35.23 -13.18 -24.29
N ASP A 122 -34.78 -14.40 -24.53
CA ASP A 122 -33.81 -15.08 -23.68
C ASP A 122 -32.45 -14.37 -23.70
N GLU A 123 -32.02 -13.88 -24.86
CA GLU A 123 -30.80 -13.06 -24.98
C GLU A 123 -30.94 -11.70 -24.30
N CYS A 124 -32.08 -11.01 -24.45
CA CYS A 124 -32.36 -9.76 -23.74
C CYS A 124 -32.37 -9.96 -22.23
N ASN A 125 -32.99 -11.03 -21.73
CA ASN A 125 -32.99 -11.36 -20.31
C ASN A 125 -31.57 -11.70 -19.82
N ARG A 126 -30.77 -12.41 -20.62
CA ARG A 126 -29.36 -12.68 -20.29
C ARG A 126 -28.55 -11.38 -20.21
N PHE A 127 -28.73 -10.48 -21.17
CA PHE A 127 -28.02 -9.20 -21.16
C PHE A 127 -28.48 -8.28 -20.03
N ALA A 128 -29.75 -8.32 -19.63
CA ALA A 128 -30.22 -7.62 -18.44
C ALA A 128 -29.49 -8.12 -17.19
N ILE A 129 -29.43 -9.45 -16.98
CA ILE A 129 -28.71 -10.05 -15.85
C ILE A 129 -27.21 -9.73 -15.88
N GLU A 130 -26.58 -9.73 -17.07
CA GLU A 130 -25.16 -9.36 -17.20
C GLU A 130 -24.91 -7.88 -16.89
N ASN A 131 -25.82 -6.98 -17.31
CA ASN A 131 -25.74 -5.57 -16.95
C ASN A 131 -25.93 -5.33 -15.45
N ASP A 132 -26.85 -6.05 -14.81
CA ASP A 132 -27.06 -5.95 -13.37
C ASP A 132 -25.79 -6.36 -12.60
N LYS A 133 -25.17 -7.48 -12.99
CA LYS A 133 -23.88 -7.93 -12.41
C LYS A 133 -22.74 -6.95 -12.64
N LEU A 134 -22.71 -6.31 -13.80
CA LEU A 134 -21.68 -5.32 -14.12
C LEU A 134 -21.88 -4.05 -13.30
N THR A 135 -23.14 -3.66 -13.06
CA THR A 135 -23.49 -2.53 -12.20
C THR A 135 -23.08 -2.81 -10.75
N GLU A 136 -23.41 -3.99 -10.22
CA GLU A 136 -22.95 -4.43 -8.89
C GLU A 136 -21.41 -4.43 -8.79
N SER A 137 -20.71 -4.88 -9.83
CA SER A 137 -19.25 -4.85 -9.85
C SER A 137 -18.67 -3.43 -9.89
N ILE A 138 -19.36 -2.48 -10.52
CA ILE A 138 -18.97 -1.06 -10.54
C ILE A 138 -19.16 -0.46 -9.15
N ASP A 139 -20.29 -0.74 -8.49
CA ASP A 139 -20.58 -0.25 -7.14
C ASP A 139 -19.52 -0.77 -6.14
N LEU A 140 -19.18 -2.06 -6.21
CA LEU A 140 -18.10 -2.63 -5.39
C LEU A 140 -16.73 -1.99 -5.67
N LEU A 141 -16.46 -1.58 -6.91
CA LEU A 141 -15.21 -0.91 -7.25
C LEU A 141 -15.19 0.52 -6.70
N GLU A 142 -16.32 1.22 -6.71
CA GLU A 142 -16.47 2.56 -6.15
C GLU A 142 -16.24 2.56 -4.64
N ASP A 143 -16.85 1.62 -3.92
CA ASP A 143 -16.61 1.41 -2.48
C ASP A 143 -15.12 1.18 -2.17
N ASN A 144 -14.45 0.37 -3.00
CA ASN A 144 -13.02 0.10 -2.84
C ASN A 144 -12.16 1.35 -3.09
N VAL A 145 -12.55 2.19 -4.06
CA VAL A 145 -11.86 3.46 -4.34
C VAL A 145 -12.07 4.45 -3.19
N GLU A 146 -13.26 4.52 -2.60
CA GLU A 146 -13.53 5.36 -1.44
C GLU A 146 -12.68 4.96 -0.23
N ARG A 147 -12.62 3.66 0.10
CA ARG A 147 -11.74 3.14 1.16
C ARG A 147 -10.26 3.44 0.90
N LEU A 148 -9.83 3.36 -0.36
CA LEU A 148 -8.46 3.71 -0.76
C LEU A 148 -8.17 5.21 -0.60
N LYS A 149 -9.15 6.07 -0.84
CA LYS A 149 -9.03 7.51 -0.64
C LYS A 149 -8.91 7.86 0.84
N ASP A 150 -9.71 7.24 1.70
CA ASP A 150 -9.64 7.43 3.15
C ASP A 150 -8.29 6.99 3.73
N THR A 151 -7.79 5.83 3.29
CA THR A 151 -6.45 5.36 3.70
C THR A 151 -5.33 6.26 3.17
N HIS A 152 -5.47 6.83 1.98
CA HIS A 152 -4.53 7.81 1.44
C HIS A 152 -4.51 9.10 2.27
N GLU A 153 -5.68 9.62 2.63
CA GLU A 153 -5.79 10.82 3.48
C GLU A 153 -5.21 10.59 4.88
N ALA A 154 -5.47 9.43 5.49
CA ALA A 154 -4.87 9.05 6.76
C ALA A 154 -3.33 8.97 6.68
N LEU A 155 -2.79 8.41 5.58
CA LEU A 155 -1.34 8.35 5.35
C LEU A 155 -0.73 9.74 5.09
N ASP A 156 -1.40 10.63 4.36
CA ASP A 156 -0.92 12.00 4.14
C ASP A 156 -0.91 12.82 5.44
N ASN A 157 -1.95 12.68 6.26
CA ASN A 157 -1.99 13.28 7.60
C ASN A 157 -0.88 12.72 8.52
N LEU A 158 -0.60 11.42 8.44
CA LEU A 158 0.51 10.81 9.16
C LEU A 158 1.88 11.31 8.64
N ALA A 159 2.05 11.47 7.32
CA ALA A 159 3.28 11.99 6.74
C ALA A 159 3.52 13.45 7.16
N LYS A 160 2.48 14.28 7.20
CA LYS A 160 2.56 15.68 7.69
C LYS A 160 2.95 15.75 9.17
N THR A 161 2.35 14.92 10.02
CA THR A 161 2.68 14.88 11.46
C THR A 161 4.08 14.30 11.71
N GLN A 162 4.48 13.27 10.96
CA GLN A 162 5.84 12.71 11.05
C GLN A 162 6.91 13.68 10.53
N GLY A 163 6.64 14.43 9.46
CA GLY A 163 7.56 15.47 8.97
C GLY A 163 7.86 16.54 10.03
N TYR A 164 6.84 16.95 10.79
CA TYR A 164 7.02 17.88 11.91
C TYR A 164 7.87 17.27 13.05
N ASN A 165 7.69 15.98 13.33
CA ASN A 165 8.47 15.25 14.32
C ASN A 165 9.93 15.06 13.91
N VAL A 166 10.23 14.85 12.62
CA VAL A 166 11.60 14.73 12.12
C VAL A 166 12.35 16.05 12.27
N ASN A 167 11.72 17.18 11.92
CA ASN A 167 12.33 18.50 12.10
C ASN A 167 12.64 18.78 13.58
N ARG A 168 11.67 18.51 14.48
CA ARG A 168 11.88 18.64 15.93
C ARG A 168 13.00 17.73 16.45
N LEU A 169 13.13 16.52 15.91
CA LEU A 169 14.22 15.60 16.27
C LEU A 169 15.59 16.11 15.79
N VAL A 170 15.66 16.70 14.60
CA VAL A 170 16.88 17.33 14.08
C VAL A 170 17.29 18.50 14.97
N ASP A 171 16.34 19.33 15.39
CA ASP A 171 16.58 20.45 16.31
C ASP A 171 17.08 19.96 17.67
N LEU A 172 16.44 18.94 18.26
CA LEU A 172 16.89 18.31 19.50
C LEU A 172 18.31 17.73 19.38
N CYS A 173 18.63 17.08 18.25
CA CYS A 173 19.99 16.58 17.99
C CYS A 173 21.00 17.74 17.90
N ALA A 174 20.63 18.86 17.29
CA ALA A 174 21.47 20.05 17.19
C ALA A 174 21.69 20.71 18.58
N GLU A 175 20.66 20.80 19.40
CA GLU A 175 20.74 21.27 20.78
C GLU A 175 21.61 20.36 21.64
N HIS A 176 21.42 19.04 21.54
CA HIS A 176 22.23 18.08 22.28
C HIS A 176 23.71 18.18 21.89
N LYS A 177 24.01 18.38 20.60
CA LYS A 177 25.38 18.65 20.13
C LYS A 177 25.95 19.95 20.72
N LYS A 178 25.14 21.00 20.84
CA LYS A 178 25.54 22.26 21.52
C LYS A 178 25.83 22.01 23.00
N ILE A 179 24.99 21.26 23.71
CA ILE A 179 25.18 20.91 25.13
C ILE A 179 26.46 20.08 25.32
N GLN A 180 26.68 19.06 24.49
CA GLN A 180 27.90 18.26 24.54
C GLN A 180 29.16 19.11 24.33
N ASN A 181 29.14 20.07 23.41
CA ASN A 181 30.26 21.00 23.23
C ASN A 181 30.48 21.89 24.46
N LYS A 182 29.41 22.33 25.13
CA LYS A 182 29.53 23.09 26.40
C LYS A 182 30.11 22.21 27.50
N MET A 183 29.65 20.97 27.65
CA MET A 183 30.19 20.03 28.64
C MET A 183 31.67 19.71 28.40
N LYS A 184 32.09 19.57 27.14
CA LYS A 184 33.50 19.40 26.78
C LYS A 184 34.35 20.59 27.24
N LYS A 185 33.91 21.82 26.97
CA LYS A 185 34.61 23.03 27.44
C LYS A 185 34.72 23.09 28.96
N VAL A 186 33.67 22.69 29.68
CA VAL A 186 33.69 22.63 31.16
C VAL A 186 34.68 21.57 31.63
N LEU A 187 34.73 20.40 30.99
CA LEU A 187 35.68 19.35 31.32
C LEU A 187 37.13 19.77 31.03
N GLU A 188 37.37 20.46 29.91
CA GLU A 188 38.67 21.04 29.56
C GLU A 188 39.12 22.06 30.60
N ALA A 189 38.23 22.99 30.99
CA ALA A 189 38.52 23.98 32.02
C ALA A 189 38.82 23.31 33.38
N LYS A 190 38.06 22.28 33.75
CA LYS A 190 38.28 21.51 34.98
C LYS A 190 39.61 20.77 34.97
N ALA A 191 39.97 20.13 33.85
CA ALA A 191 41.25 19.45 33.69
C ALA A 191 42.43 20.43 33.78
N MET A 192 42.34 21.59 33.10
CA MET A 192 43.34 22.66 33.20
C MET A 192 43.47 23.19 34.63
N GLN A 193 42.36 23.38 35.34
CA GLN A 193 42.37 23.84 36.73
C GLN A 193 43.02 22.82 37.67
N GLN A 194 42.70 21.53 37.53
CA GLN A 194 43.31 20.46 38.32
C GLN A 194 44.82 20.40 38.09
N LEU A 195 45.23 20.48 36.83
CA LEU A 195 46.62 20.48 36.44
C LEU A 195 47.39 21.70 36.97
N LEU A 196 46.81 22.89 36.85
CA LEU A 196 47.37 24.12 37.44
C LEU A 196 47.57 23.94 38.95
N ASN A 197 46.59 23.38 39.65
CA ASN A 197 46.68 23.14 41.07
C ASN A 197 47.83 22.17 41.41
N ILE A 198 48.01 21.11 40.63
CA ILE A 198 49.12 20.15 40.82
C ILE A 198 50.48 20.83 40.62
N LEU A 199 50.61 21.71 39.62
CA LEU A 199 51.83 22.45 39.36
C LEU A 199 52.15 23.40 40.53
N LEU A 200 51.16 24.17 40.98
CA LEU A 200 51.31 25.08 42.12
C LEU A 200 51.64 24.34 43.43
N LEU A 201 51.07 23.15 43.66
CA LEU A 201 51.38 22.33 44.83
C LEU A 201 52.76 21.64 44.74
N SER A 202 53.36 21.60 43.55
CA SER A 202 54.68 20.98 43.30
C SER A 202 55.83 21.95 43.43
N ASP A 203 55.58 23.22 43.23
CA ASP A 203 56.48 24.31 43.57
C ASP A 203 56.48 24.52 45.09
N THR A 204 57.56 24.12 45.76
CA THR A 204 57.67 24.24 47.24
C THR A 204 58.29 25.56 47.68
N ASN A 205 59.06 26.18 46.80
CA ASN A 205 59.87 27.38 47.00
C ASN A 205 59.18 28.66 46.49
N GLY A 206 58.16 28.54 45.64
CA GLY A 206 57.41 29.66 45.07
C GLY A 206 58.19 30.47 44.03
N ASP A 207 59.25 29.89 43.45
CA ASP A 207 60.09 30.59 42.47
C ASP A 207 59.68 30.34 41.02
N PHE A 208 58.63 29.53 40.80
CA PHE A 208 58.13 29.12 39.49
C PHE A 208 59.19 28.46 38.59
N THR A 209 60.23 27.88 39.20
CA THR A 209 61.25 27.07 38.53
C THR A 209 61.30 25.66 39.09
N PHE A 210 61.46 24.66 38.22
CA PHE A 210 61.45 23.25 38.65
C PHE A 210 62.85 22.72 38.95
N ASN A 211 63.10 22.39 40.22
CA ASN A 211 64.25 21.57 40.60
C ASN A 211 64.01 20.07 40.30
N GLU A 212 65.07 19.26 40.28
CA GLU A 212 64.93 17.82 39.99
C GLU A 212 64.04 17.10 41.03
N LYS A 213 64.13 17.48 42.31
CA LYS A 213 63.26 16.95 43.37
C LYS A 213 61.79 17.35 43.21
N GLU A 214 61.53 18.56 42.73
CA GLU A 214 60.17 19.08 42.50
C GLU A 214 59.56 18.46 41.24
N THR A 215 60.40 18.22 40.24
CA THR A 215 60.04 17.46 39.05
C THR A 215 59.55 16.06 39.44
N GLU A 216 60.28 15.34 40.31
CA GLU A 216 59.86 14.02 40.77
C GLU A 216 58.54 14.05 41.58
N LYS A 217 58.35 15.05 42.45
CA LYS A 217 57.07 15.25 43.14
C LYS A 217 55.92 15.53 42.18
N LEU A 218 56.16 16.36 41.16
CA LEU A 218 55.20 16.65 40.10
C LEU A 218 54.81 15.38 39.35
N MET A 219 55.78 14.55 38.96
CA MET A 219 55.52 13.27 38.30
C MET A 219 54.66 12.33 39.16
N LEU A 220 54.95 12.23 40.45
CA LEU A 220 54.18 11.39 41.37
C LEU A 220 52.72 11.86 41.49
N ARG A 221 52.50 13.18 41.53
CA ARG A 221 51.14 13.75 41.58
C ARG A 221 50.38 13.59 40.27
N LEU A 222 51.06 13.74 39.14
CA LEU A 222 50.45 13.53 37.82
C LEU A 222 50.02 12.07 37.62
N ARG A 223 50.82 11.09 38.10
CA ARG A 223 50.43 9.67 38.09
C ARG A 223 49.16 9.38 38.90
N ASN A 224 48.96 10.10 40.01
CA ASN A 224 47.78 9.93 40.85
C ASN A 224 46.54 10.62 40.27
N CYS A 225 46.66 11.39 39.18
CA CYS A 225 45.52 11.97 38.50
C CYS A 225 44.93 11.00 37.48
N GLU A 226 43.81 10.38 37.85
CA GLU A 226 43.06 9.42 37.05
C GLU A 226 42.59 9.95 35.68
N SER A 227 42.57 11.26 35.49
CA SER A 227 42.02 11.91 34.28
C SER A 227 43.04 12.21 33.18
N LEU A 228 44.35 11.96 33.38
CA LEU A 228 45.41 12.40 32.46
C LEU A 228 46.44 11.29 32.24
N GLU A 229 46.46 10.72 31.04
CA GLU A 229 47.53 9.83 30.58
C GLU A 229 48.66 10.69 29.97
N ILE A 230 49.75 10.89 30.72
CA ILE A 230 50.87 11.73 30.30
C ILE A 230 52.12 10.88 30.10
N ASP A 231 52.81 11.05 28.97
CA ASP A 231 54.09 10.43 28.70
C ASP A 231 55.20 11.07 29.55
N GLU A 232 55.48 10.41 30.66
CA GLU A 232 56.41 10.88 31.68
C GLU A 232 57.81 11.19 31.17
N LYS A 233 58.28 10.38 30.23
CA LYS A 233 59.63 10.50 29.65
C LYS A 233 59.75 11.76 28.81
N GLU A 234 58.69 12.13 28.09
CA GLU A 234 58.67 13.32 27.25
C GLU A 234 58.54 14.57 28.11
N LEU A 235 57.64 14.55 29.10
CA LEU A 235 57.48 15.64 30.05
C LEU A 235 58.79 15.90 30.82
N ARG A 236 59.49 14.86 31.29
CA ARG A 236 60.77 15.01 31.99
C ARG A 236 61.85 15.61 31.09
N LYS A 237 61.90 15.22 29.82
CA LYS A 237 62.83 15.81 28.84
C LYS A 237 62.50 17.28 28.57
N PHE A 238 61.22 17.63 28.53
CA PHE A 238 60.79 19.00 28.31
C PHE A 238 61.09 19.91 29.50
N ILE A 239 60.82 19.45 30.72
CA ILE A 239 61.14 20.19 31.96
C ILE A 239 62.65 20.42 32.07
N LYS A 240 63.49 19.41 31.74
CA LYS A 240 64.96 19.58 31.75
C LYS A 240 65.48 20.62 30.76
N LYS A 241 64.74 20.87 29.67
CA LYS A 241 65.09 21.91 28.68
C LYS A 241 64.53 23.26 29.06
N ASN A 242 63.34 23.28 29.66
CA ASN A 242 62.55 24.46 29.95
C ASN A 242 62.15 24.44 31.43
N ASN A 243 62.95 25.09 32.27
CA ASN A 243 62.75 25.06 33.73
C ASN A 243 61.59 25.96 34.21
N SER A 244 60.87 26.64 33.31
CA SER A 244 59.82 27.60 33.68
C SER A 244 58.42 26.97 33.65
N VAL A 245 57.64 27.21 34.72
CA VAL A 245 56.22 26.80 34.83
C VAL A 245 55.38 27.31 33.66
N SER A 246 55.63 28.53 33.18
CA SER A 246 54.88 29.15 32.09
C SER A 246 54.96 28.36 30.78
N LEU A 247 56.15 27.80 30.46
CA LEU A 247 56.36 27.00 29.26
C LEU A 247 55.73 25.60 29.40
N VAL A 248 55.77 25.02 30.61
CA VAL A 248 55.11 23.75 30.92
C VAL A 248 53.58 23.89 30.79
N MET A 249 53.01 25.00 31.25
CA MET A 249 51.60 25.32 31.07
C MET A 249 51.21 25.52 29.61
N GLY A 250 52.09 26.12 28.80
CA GLY A 250 51.91 26.23 27.34
C GLY A 250 51.83 24.86 26.67
N LEU A 251 52.80 23.99 26.95
CA LEU A 251 52.82 22.61 26.44
C LEU A 251 51.56 21.85 26.86
N LEU A 252 51.16 21.97 28.13
CA LEU A 252 50.00 21.27 28.65
C LEU A 252 48.69 21.79 28.04
N ARG A 253 48.59 23.10 27.78
CA ARG A 253 47.47 23.67 27.02
C ARG A 253 47.38 23.02 25.64
N ASP A 254 48.52 22.88 24.96
CA ASP A 254 48.56 22.28 23.62
C ASP A 254 48.17 20.80 23.65
N MET A 255 48.65 20.03 24.63
CA MET A 255 48.28 18.62 24.82
C MET A 255 46.78 18.43 25.10
N VAL A 256 46.19 19.26 25.97
CA VAL A 256 44.75 19.24 26.25
C VAL A 256 43.95 19.63 25.00
N HIS A 257 44.48 20.53 24.16
CA HIS A 257 43.80 20.93 22.93
C HIS A 257 43.87 19.86 21.83
N GLU A 258 44.99 19.12 21.74
CA GLU A 258 45.25 18.08 20.73
C GLU A 258 44.48 16.77 21.00
N GLN A 259 44.34 16.37 22.27
CA GLN A 259 43.46 15.25 22.69
C GLN A 259 42.00 15.47 22.22
N ASN A 260 41.56 16.73 22.13
CA ASN A 260 40.21 17.09 21.68
C ASN A 260 40.09 17.25 20.15
N SER A 261 41.20 17.46 19.43
CA SER A 261 41.21 17.63 17.97
C SER A 261 41.22 16.28 17.24
N THR A 262 41.83 15.24 17.82
CA THR A 262 41.82 13.87 17.28
C THR A 262 40.41 13.26 17.21
N PHE A 263 39.48 13.68 18.09
CA PHE A 263 38.07 13.28 17.98
C PHE A 263 37.34 13.94 16.80
N LYS A 264 37.82 15.08 16.29
CA LYS A 264 37.25 15.77 15.12
C LYS A 264 37.79 15.21 13.79
N SER A 265 38.94 14.55 13.77
CA SER A 265 39.61 14.12 12.51
C SER A 265 39.28 12.69 12.03
N VAL A 266 38.50 11.90 12.79
CA VAL A 266 38.08 10.55 12.36
C VAL A 266 37.17 10.54 11.10
N THR A 267 36.73 11.70 10.61
CA THR A 267 35.96 11.79 9.34
C THR A 267 36.77 12.23 8.12
N LYS A 268 38.09 12.52 8.22
CA LYS A 268 38.90 12.86 7.03
C LYS A 268 40.26 12.18 7.05
N LYS A 269 40.39 11.15 6.21
CA LYS A 269 41.64 10.45 5.85
C LYS A 269 42.77 11.45 5.51
N LYS A 270 43.92 11.38 6.21
CA LYS A 270 45.27 11.18 5.61
C LYS A 270 46.40 11.09 6.65
N LYS A 271 47.24 10.07 6.44
CA LYS A 271 48.65 9.83 6.84
C LYS A 271 49.00 9.55 8.32
N THR A 272 49.07 8.23 8.60
CA THR A 272 50.14 7.51 9.31
C THR A 272 50.83 8.20 10.50
N ILE A 273 50.13 8.24 11.63
CA ILE A 273 50.74 7.99 12.95
C ILE A 273 49.95 6.81 13.53
N ARG A 274 50.63 5.80 14.06
CA ARG A 274 49.99 4.58 14.57
C ARG A 274 49.05 4.97 15.71
N PRO A 275 47.73 4.71 15.61
CA PRO A 275 46.81 5.09 16.66
C PRO A 275 47.07 4.25 17.92
N ILE A 276 47.17 4.92 19.06
CA ILE A 276 47.02 4.31 20.39
C ILE A 276 45.66 3.59 20.39
N LYS A 277 45.68 2.28 20.64
CA LYS A 277 44.48 1.47 20.77
C LYS A 277 43.84 1.76 22.11
N ILE A 278 42.92 2.72 22.14
CA ILE A 278 41.93 2.78 23.22
C ILE A 278 41.02 1.56 23.03
N ALA A 279 40.97 0.69 24.04
CA ALA A 279 40.03 -0.41 24.12
C ALA A 279 38.60 0.17 24.13
N CYS A 280 38.04 0.31 22.93
CA CYS A 280 36.66 0.72 22.75
C CYS A 280 35.77 -0.27 23.54
N PRO A 281 34.89 0.17 24.46
CA PRO A 281 34.00 -0.70 25.21
C PRO A 281 32.83 -1.18 24.33
N LYS A 282 33.14 -1.66 23.11
CA LYS A 282 32.16 -2.23 22.18
C LYS A 282 31.45 -3.45 22.77
N LYS A 283 32.09 -4.14 23.72
CA LYS A 283 31.50 -5.29 24.42
C LYS A 283 30.39 -4.91 25.42
N PHE A 284 30.32 -3.65 25.85
CA PHE A 284 29.29 -3.22 26.81
C PHE A 284 27.99 -2.86 26.10
N LEU A 285 28.07 -2.15 24.98
CA LEU A 285 26.90 -1.71 24.22
C LEU A 285 26.18 -2.86 23.48
N SER A 286 26.88 -3.94 23.11
CA SER A 286 26.22 -5.12 22.52
C SER A 286 25.35 -5.84 23.55
N LYS A 287 25.88 -6.04 24.77
CA LYS A 287 25.20 -6.76 25.85
C LYS A 287 23.92 -6.04 26.31
N GLU A 288 23.92 -4.71 26.25
CA GLU A 288 22.76 -3.89 26.63
C GLU A 288 21.67 -3.81 25.54
N ARG A 289 22.03 -4.02 24.27
CA ARG A 289 21.04 -4.24 23.20
C ARG A 289 20.39 -5.61 23.32
N ASP A 290 21.17 -6.65 23.60
CA ASP A 290 20.67 -8.01 23.77
C ASP A 290 19.70 -8.10 24.97
N ASN A 291 20.03 -7.44 26.08
CA ASN A 291 19.15 -7.37 27.24
C ASN A 291 17.83 -6.64 26.95
N ARG A 292 17.84 -5.58 26.14
CA ARG A 292 16.62 -4.85 25.74
C ARG A 292 15.75 -5.69 24.80
N ASN A 293 16.35 -6.38 23.83
CA ASN A 293 15.62 -7.28 22.95
C ASN A 293 15.00 -8.46 23.71
N LYS A 294 15.74 -9.04 24.68
CA LYS A 294 15.23 -10.11 25.54
C LYS A 294 14.13 -9.65 26.50
N LYS A 295 14.09 -8.37 26.87
CA LYS A 295 12.98 -7.80 27.64
C LYS A 295 11.72 -7.64 26.76
N ARG A 296 11.86 -7.07 25.56
CA ARG A 296 10.75 -6.92 24.61
C ARG A 296 10.10 -8.24 24.21
N ALA A 297 10.88 -9.29 23.98
CA ALA A 297 10.34 -10.61 23.68
C ALA A 297 9.44 -11.15 24.81
N ARG A 298 9.86 -10.98 26.07
CA ARG A 298 9.06 -11.40 27.24
C ARG A 298 7.78 -10.60 27.41
N ASP A 299 7.80 -9.31 27.08
CA ASP A 299 6.61 -8.46 27.16
C ASP A 299 5.58 -8.83 26.07
N ILE A 300 6.04 -9.19 24.87
CA ILE A 300 5.17 -9.67 23.78
C ILE A 300 4.50 -11.00 24.16
N ASP A 301 5.26 -11.96 24.69
CA ASP A 301 4.71 -13.26 25.11
C ASP A 301 3.69 -13.11 26.25
N ARG A 302 3.96 -12.22 27.22
CA ARG A 302 3.02 -11.93 28.32
C ARG A 302 1.71 -11.32 27.80
N ASN A 303 1.77 -10.39 26.86
CA ASN A 303 0.56 -9.80 26.28
C ASN A 303 -0.23 -10.83 25.46
N LYS A 304 0.44 -11.75 24.79
CA LYS A 304 -0.21 -12.85 24.07
C LYS A 304 -0.98 -13.77 25.04
N SER A 305 -0.38 -14.16 26.16
CA SER A 305 -1.07 -15.00 27.14
C SER A 305 -2.27 -14.32 27.81
N ILE A 306 -2.22 -12.99 27.99
CA ILE A 306 -3.37 -12.24 28.54
C ILE A 306 -4.54 -12.26 27.56
N ARG A 307 -4.27 -12.05 26.25
CA ARG A 307 -5.31 -12.11 25.21
C ARG A 307 -5.93 -13.50 25.09
N GLU A 308 -5.12 -14.55 25.15
CA GLU A 308 -5.62 -15.93 25.12
C GLU A 308 -6.44 -16.29 26.37
N GLY A 309 -6.16 -15.67 27.53
CA GLY A 309 -6.98 -15.80 28.73
C GLY A 309 -8.34 -15.14 28.57
N GLN A 310 -8.37 -13.87 28.11
CA GLN A 310 -9.61 -13.13 27.91
C GLN A 310 -10.55 -13.76 26.87
N ALA A 311 -9.99 -14.35 25.81
CA ALA A 311 -10.78 -15.07 24.81
C ALA A 311 -11.51 -16.30 25.41
N LYS A 312 -10.85 -17.03 26.33
CA LYS A 312 -11.45 -18.19 27.00
C LYS A 312 -12.50 -17.82 28.03
N ASP A 313 -12.38 -16.65 28.64
CA ASP A 313 -13.37 -16.16 29.60
C ASP A 313 -14.64 -15.68 28.87
N GLN A 314 -14.51 -15.03 27.70
CA GLN A 314 -15.65 -14.71 26.83
C GLN A 314 -16.40 -15.94 26.32
N GLU A 315 -15.70 -17.03 25.96
CA GLU A 315 -16.35 -18.29 25.56
C GLU A 315 -17.18 -18.93 26.69
N ARG A 316 -16.91 -18.63 27.97
CA ARG A 316 -17.68 -19.17 29.10
C ARG A 316 -18.97 -18.42 29.39
N GLU A 317 -19.09 -17.17 28.97
CA GLU A 317 -20.32 -16.37 29.15
C GLU A 317 -21.39 -16.64 28.08
N ILE A 318 -21.05 -17.32 26.97
CA ILE A 318 -21.99 -17.66 25.88
C ILE A 318 -22.62 -19.06 26.07
N LEU A 319 -22.45 -19.70 27.23
CA LEU A 319 -23.23 -20.91 27.51
C LEU A 319 -24.66 -20.53 27.91
N PRO A 320 -25.68 -20.96 27.14
CA PRO A 320 -27.07 -20.62 27.43
C PRO A 320 -27.44 -21.15 28.81
N SER A 321 -27.94 -20.25 29.66
CA SER A 321 -28.44 -20.60 30.98
C SER A 321 -29.44 -21.76 30.87
N PRO A 322 -29.34 -22.80 31.71
CA PRO A 322 -30.29 -23.90 31.69
C PRO A 322 -31.69 -23.34 31.91
N SER A 323 -32.53 -23.55 30.90
CA SER A 323 -33.95 -23.19 30.86
C SER A 323 -34.63 -23.45 32.20
N SER A 324 -35.27 -22.41 32.73
CA SER A 324 -36.11 -22.48 33.91
C SER A 324 -37.17 -23.59 33.76
N PRO A 325 -37.53 -24.30 34.84
CA PRO A 325 -38.54 -25.34 34.79
C PRO A 325 -39.89 -24.73 34.39
N CYS A 326 -40.48 -25.25 33.31
CA CYS A 326 -41.82 -24.91 32.85
C CYS A 326 -42.83 -25.09 34.00
N VAL A 327 -43.32 -23.97 34.56
CA VAL A 327 -44.48 -23.97 35.45
C VAL A 327 -45.71 -24.15 34.58
N PHE A 328 -46.24 -25.37 34.58
CA PHE A 328 -47.48 -25.73 33.92
C PHE A 328 -48.65 -25.11 34.71
N VAL A 329 -49.04 -23.88 34.35
CA VAL A 329 -50.27 -23.27 34.87
C VAL A 329 -51.41 -23.72 33.97
N GLY A 330 -52.15 -24.72 34.42
CA GLY A 330 -53.43 -25.08 33.85
C GLY A 330 -54.39 -23.89 33.99
N THR A 331 -54.79 -23.31 32.86
CA THR A 331 -56.06 -22.61 32.77
C THR A 331 -56.82 -23.17 31.58
N SER A 332 -58.03 -23.57 31.94
CA SER A 332 -59.08 -24.07 31.09
C SER A 332 -59.62 -23.00 30.13
N PHE A 333 -60.40 -23.50 29.18
CA PHE A 333 -61.59 -22.89 28.61
C PHE A 333 -61.41 -22.06 27.33
N SER A 334 -61.91 -22.67 26.25
CA SER A 334 -62.77 -22.10 25.21
C SER A 334 -62.60 -20.61 24.88
N ASP A 335 -62.17 -20.31 23.66
CA ASP A 335 -63.03 -19.76 22.59
C ASP A 335 -62.22 -19.16 21.43
N CYS A 336 -62.83 -19.21 20.24
CA CYS A 336 -62.52 -18.46 19.00
C CYS A 336 -61.16 -18.81 18.32
N PHE A 337 -61.09 -19.62 17.26
CA PHE A 337 -61.83 -19.54 15.99
C PHE A 337 -61.90 -18.11 15.44
N GLU A 338 -60.87 -17.68 14.71
CA GLU A 338 -61.09 -16.94 13.46
C GLU A 338 -59.87 -17.05 12.53
N LEU A 339 -60.18 -17.60 11.36
CA LEU A 339 -59.37 -17.57 10.14
C LEU A 339 -59.15 -16.12 9.71
N ASN A 340 -57.94 -15.79 9.27
CA ASN A 340 -57.78 -14.81 8.21
C ASN A 340 -56.67 -15.22 7.25
N LEU A 341 -57.12 -15.76 6.11
CA LEU A 341 -56.46 -15.64 4.81
C LEU A 341 -56.40 -14.15 4.43
N CYS A 342 -55.23 -13.68 4.01
CA CYS A 342 -55.05 -12.61 3.02
C CYS A 342 -53.68 -12.85 2.37
N THR A 343 -53.69 -13.51 1.20
CA THR A 343 -53.34 -13.01 -0.15
C THR A 343 -51.86 -12.93 -0.43
#